data_AF-U3N6P1-F1
#
_entry.id   AF-U3N6P1-F1
#
_cell.length_a   1.000
_cell.length_b   1.000
_cell.length_c   1.000
_cell.angle_alpha   90.00
_cell.angle_beta   90.00
_cell.angle_gamma   90.00
#
_symmetry.space_group_name_H-M   'P 1'
#
loop_
_entity.id
_entity.type
_entity.pdbx_description
1 polymer ?
#
loop_
_entity_poly.entity_id
_entity_poly.type
_entity_poly.pdbx_seq_one_letter_code
_entity_poly.pdbx_strand_id
1 'polypeptide(L)'
;MGHPESSSIDPNTGFCPETGVYHSLRHPVPLPPENTPLSAATYALSLHSTSPWPDSTALIDCATGLRLSYSQFRLYIDALSLSLRSDIGLSRNDVAFVLCPNSIRVPALYFALLSIGVAVSPANPLSTSTDISRQLKISKPVVAFATSATAAKLANQNCKMVLIDSAEFEHMMTRRTAAELGAVEVSQNDVAAILFSSGTTGQVKGVALTHRNLIATIANFYYQREERPSPAVGLYTVPYFHVFGYHYSLKSVAMAEAVVVMGRFELAKMLKAIEEYQVTLLAVVPPIVVAMVKSDLTQKFGLGSLEAVGCGAAPLGVDLIKAFTKKLPRVYLYQGYGMTETSGAAFRLTNAEEYGKWGAVGKLCGTNEAKIVDLETGIALPPGPGPANQGELWLRGSTIMKGYVDDPKANSEALVAGGWLRTGDVCYIDEQGFLFVVDRVKEMIKYKGYQV
;
A
#
# COMPACT_ATOMS: atom_id res chain seq x y z
N MET A 1 9.55 -19.22 -24.48
CA MET A 1 10.82 -18.47 -24.56
C MET A 1 11.58 -18.81 -23.29
N GLY A 2 12.81 -19.33 -23.41
CA GLY A 2 13.59 -19.80 -22.26
C GLY A 2 13.88 -18.67 -21.28
N HIS A 3 13.91 -18.98 -20.00
CA HIS A 3 14.49 -18.07 -19.00
C HIS A 3 15.93 -17.78 -19.43
N PRO A 4 16.36 -16.51 -19.54
CA PRO A 4 17.76 -16.21 -19.82
C PRO A 4 18.63 -16.86 -18.73
N GLU A 5 19.69 -17.54 -19.13
CA GLU A 5 20.69 -18.08 -18.21
C GLU A 5 21.24 -16.93 -17.36
N SER A 6 21.42 -17.13 -16.06
CA SER A 6 21.77 -16.06 -15.11
C SER A 6 23.12 -15.37 -15.39
N SER A 7 23.87 -15.81 -16.40
CA SER A 7 25.18 -15.28 -16.78
C SER A 7 25.13 -13.92 -17.47
N SER A 8 23.98 -13.47 -18.00
CA SER A 8 23.87 -12.17 -18.69
C SER A 8 23.29 -11.02 -17.85
N ILE A 9 22.91 -11.28 -16.59
CA ILE A 9 22.38 -10.26 -15.68
C ILE A 9 23.53 -9.63 -14.88
N ASP A 10 23.68 -8.32 -14.98
CA ASP A 10 24.65 -7.57 -14.19
C ASP A 10 24.28 -7.61 -12.69
N PRO A 11 25.17 -8.08 -11.79
CA PRO A 11 24.85 -8.28 -10.38
C PRO A 11 24.78 -6.98 -9.56
N ASN A 12 25.25 -5.84 -10.08
CA ASN A 12 25.23 -4.55 -9.40
C ASN A 12 23.97 -3.74 -9.74
N THR A 13 23.45 -3.90 -10.95
CA THR A 13 22.31 -3.14 -11.47
C THR A 13 21.05 -3.98 -11.65
N GLY A 14 21.21 -5.29 -11.79
CA GLY A 14 20.15 -6.22 -12.17
C GLY A 14 19.80 -6.16 -13.66
N PHE A 15 20.53 -5.39 -14.47
CA PHE A 15 20.21 -5.17 -15.88
C PHE A 15 20.69 -6.32 -16.77
N CYS A 16 19.84 -6.75 -17.70
CA CYS A 16 20.17 -7.72 -18.74
C CYS A 16 20.26 -6.98 -20.10
N PRO A 17 21.46 -6.76 -20.67
CA PRO A 17 21.62 -6.03 -21.94
C PRO A 17 20.90 -6.67 -23.13
N GLU A 18 20.72 -7.99 -23.11
CA GLU A 18 20.06 -8.73 -24.19
C GLU A 18 18.55 -8.47 -24.26
N THR A 19 17.92 -8.25 -23.09
CA THR A 19 16.46 -8.10 -22.98
C THR A 19 16.03 -6.66 -22.66
N GLY A 20 16.97 -5.84 -22.18
CA GLY A 20 16.74 -4.51 -21.65
C GLY A 20 15.92 -4.51 -20.36
N VAL A 21 15.92 -5.62 -19.60
CA VAL A 21 15.15 -5.79 -18.36
C VAL A 21 16.04 -5.61 -17.14
N TYR A 22 15.53 -4.89 -16.14
CA TYR A 22 16.08 -4.85 -14.79
C TYR A 22 15.37 -5.89 -13.92
N HIS A 23 16.16 -6.77 -13.32
CA HIS A 23 15.75 -7.74 -12.32
C HIS A 23 16.07 -7.23 -10.91
N SER A 24 15.30 -7.68 -9.92
CA SER A 24 15.55 -7.28 -8.54
C SER A 24 16.89 -7.81 -8.04
N LEU A 25 17.64 -6.94 -7.38
CA LEU A 25 18.86 -7.28 -6.62
C LEU A 25 18.55 -7.87 -5.24
N ARG A 26 17.26 -7.96 -4.87
CA ARG A 26 16.81 -8.51 -3.60
C ARG A 26 16.82 -10.03 -3.66
N HIS A 27 16.90 -10.67 -2.50
CA HIS A 27 16.70 -12.12 -2.42
C HIS A 27 15.33 -12.52 -3.01
N PRO A 28 15.25 -13.68 -3.68
CA PRO A 28 13.99 -14.21 -4.19
C PRO A 28 12.93 -14.26 -3.09
N VAL A 29 11.74 -13.75 -3.42
CA VAL A 29 10.59 -13.70 -2.50
C VAL A 29 9.71 -14.93 -2.76
N PRO A 30 9.64 -15.91 -1.84
CA PRO A 30 8.82 -17.08 -2.06
C PRO A 30 7.34 -16.70 -1.96
N LEU A 31 6.61 -16.97 -3.04
CA LEU A 31 5.16 -16.81 -3.08
C LEU A 31 4.49 -18.19 -3.00
N PRO A 32 3.30 -18.29 -2.39
CA PRO A 32 2.53 -19.53 -2.42
C PRO A 32 2.22 -19.96 -3.87
N PRO A 33 1.99 -21.25 -4.16
CA PRO A 33 1.56 -21.67 -5.49
C PRO A 33 0.27 -20.96 -5.90
N GLU A 34 0.16 -20.55 -7.17
CA GLU A 34 -0.96 -19.70 -7.63
C GLU A 34 -2.33 -20.37 -7.48
N ASN A 35 -2.38 -21.70 -7.59
CA ASN A 35 -3.61 -22.48 -7.50
C ASN A 35 -4.03 -22.81 -6.07
N THR A 36 -3.22 -22.48 -5.06
CA THR A 36 -3.59 -22.68 -3.65
C THR A 36 -4.69 -21.70 -3.27
N PRO A 37 -5.87 -22.16 -2.79
CA PRO A 37 -6.92 -21.28 -2.29
C PRO A 37 -6.40 -20.51 -1.06
N LEU A 38 -6.19 -19.22 -1.23
CA LEU A 38 -5.57 -18.37 -0.23
C LEU A 38 -5.94 -16.90 -0.43
N SER A 39 -6.58 -16.32 0.58
CA SER A 39 -6.82 -14.88 0.64
C SER A 39 -5.59 -14.14 1.17
N ALA A 40 -5.48 -12.85 0.82
CA ALA A 40 -4.45 -11.96 1.35
C ALA A 40 -4.53 -11.81 2.89
N ALA A 41 -5.74 -11.84 3.46
CA ALA A 41 -5.95 -11.79 4.91
C ALA A 41 -5.40 -13.06 5.59
N THR A 42 -5.75 -14.23 5.05
CA THR A 42 -5.26 -15.53 5.55
C THR A 42 -3.75 -15.63 5.43
N TYR A 43 -3.16 -15.16 4.32
CA TYR A 43 -1.70 -15.12 4.15
C TYR A 43 -1.03 -14.24 5.22
N ALA A 44 -1.49 -13.00 5.41
CA ALA A 44 -0.95 -12.11 6.44
C ALA A 44 -1.06 -12.72 7.84
N LEU A 45 -2.20 -13.32 8.18
CA LEU A 45 -2.41 -14.01 9.45
C LEU A 45 -1.51 -15.25 9.61
N SER A 46 -1.23 -15.98 8.54
CA SER A 46 -0.32 -17.14 8.59
C SER A 46 1.13 -16.71 8.88
N LEU A 47 1.59 -15.61 8.30
CA LEU A 47 2.91 -15.04 8.57
C LEU A 47 3.01 -14.53 10.01
N HIS A 48 1.93 -13.90 10.50
CA HIS A 48 1.82 -13.51 11.90
C HIS A 48 1.91 -14.70 12.85
N SER A 49 1.29 -15.84 12.52
CA SER A 49 1.31 -17.05 13.37
C SER A 49 2.71 -17.62 13.60
N THR A 50 3.69 -17.30 12.75
CA THR A 50 5.10 -17.69 12.95
C THR A 50 5.92 -16.64 13.70
N SER A 51 5.30 -15.54 14.12
CA SER A 51 5.96 -14.46 14.86
C SER A 51 6.33 -14.92 16.28
N PRO A 52 7.47 -14.46 16.83
CA PRO A 52 7.78 -14.64 18.25
C PRO A 52 6.86 -13.83 19.18
N TRP A 53 5.97 -12.98 18.64
CA TRP A 53 5.06 -12.11 19.41
C TRP A 53 3.56 -12.36 19.10
N PRO A 54 3.07 -13.60 19.28
CA PRO A 54 1.76 -14.04 18.77
C PRO A 54 0.54 -13.37 19.42
N ASP A 55 0.70 -12.74 20.59
CA ASP A 55 -0.38 -11.99 21.26
C ASP A 55 0.06 -10.58 21.68
N SER A 56 0.97 -9.99 20.89
CA SER A 56 1.31 -8.58 21.03
C SER A 56 0.13 -7.66 20.68
N THR A 57 0.27 -6.36 20.96
CA THR A 57 -0.73 -5.37 20.54
C THR A 57 -0.76 -5.27 19.01
N ALA A 58 -1.94 -5.41 18.41
CA ALA A 58 -2.16 -5.23 16.98
C ALA A 58 -2.49 -3.77 16.65
N LEU A 59 -3.47 -3.19 17.33
CA LEU A 59 -3.99 -1.85 17.04
C LEU A 59 -4.11 -1.03 18.32
N ILE A 60 -3.84 0.27 18.23
CA ILE A 60 -4.02 1.26 19.28
C ILE A 60 -4.84 2.41 18.71
N ASP A 61 -5.99 2.71 19.30
CA ASP A 61 -6.74 3.92 18.96
C ASP A 61 -6.05 5.13 19.59
N CYS A 62 -5.50 6.02 18.75
CA CYS A 62 -4.73 7.17 19.23
C CYS A 62 -5.56 8.18 20.04
N ALA A 63 -6.89 8.23 19.87
CA ALA A 63 -7.74 9.18 20.56
C ALA A 63 -8.20 8.67 21.93
N THR A 64 -8.44 7.37 22.05
CA THR A 64 -8.97 6.76 23.28
C THR A 64 -7.93 5.98 24.09
N GLY A 65 -6.80 5.63 23.49
CA GLY A 65 -5.78 4.76 24.08
C GLY A 65 -6.18 3.28 24.11
N LEU A 66 -7.35 2.92 23.55
CA LEU A 66 -7.83 1.54 23.49
C LEU A 66 -6.84 0.68 22.69
N ARG A 67 -6.45 -0.46 23.28
CA ARG A 67 -5.53 -1.42 22.67
C ARG A 67 -6.26 -2.70 22.33
N LEU A 68 -5.99 -3.21 21.13
CA LEU A 68 -6.47 -4.49 20.65
C LEU A 68 -5.27 -5.43 20.49
N SER A 69 -5.28 -6.58 21.16
CA SER A 69 -4.27 -7.63 20.94
C SER A 69 -4.50 -8.36 19.63
N TYR A 70 -3.49 -9.09 19.14
CA TYR A 70 -3.65 -9.96 17.97
C TYR A 70 -4.68 -11.08 18.19
N SER A 71 -4.80 -11.63 19.40
CA SER A 71 -5.86 -12.61 19.71
C SER A 71 -7.26 -12.00 19.58
N GLN A 72 -7.48 -10.80 20.13
CA GLN A 72 -8.76 -10.10 20.00
C GLN A 72 -9.05 -9.72 18.55
N PHE A 73 -8.04 -9.24 17.82
CA PHE A 73 -8.17 -8.91 16.41
C PHE A 73 -8.61 -10.11 15.56
N ARG A 74 -8.05 -11.31 15.81
CA ARG A 74 -8.47 -12.55 15.14
C ARG A 74 -9.92 -12.92 15.46
N LEU A 75 -10.31 -12.85 16.74
CA LEU A 75 -11.69 -13.10 17.16
C LEU A 75 -12.67 -12.14 16.47
N TYR A 76 -12.29 -10.87 16.32
CA TYR A 76 -13.09 -9.88 15.62
C TYR A 76 -13.23 -10.19 14.12
N ILE A 77 -12.16 -10.64 13.47
CA ILE A 77 -12.20 -11.08 12.08
C ILE A 77 -13.14 -12.27 11.90
N ASP A 78 -13.05 -13.27 12.78
CA ASP A 78 -13.85 -14.49 12.69
C ASP A 78 -15.35 -14.19 12.92
N ALA A 79 -15.67 -13.45 13.99
CA ALA A 79 -17.04 -13.05 14.32
C ALA A 79 -17.65 -12.16 13.23
N LEU A 80 -16.87 -11.21 12.70
CA LEU A 80 -17.33 -10.33 11.65
C LEU A 80 -17.50 -11.09 10.33
N SER A 81 -16.59 -11.99 9.97
CA SER A 81 -16.71 -12.85 8.77
C SER A 81 -17.99 -13.69 8.81
N LEU A 82 -18.32 -14.25 9.98
CA LEU A 82 -19.57 -14.98 10.21
C LEU A 82 -20.78 -14.07 9.99
N SER A 83 -20.82 -12.92 10.68
CA SER A 83 -21.96 -11.99 10.63
C SER A 83 -22.17 -11.38 9.24
N LEU A 84 -21.08 -11.07 8.52
CA LEU A 84 -21.13 -10.59 7.14
C LEU A 84 -21.75 -11.63 6.19
N ARG A 85 -21.49 -12.92 6.41
CA ARG A 85 -22.09 -14.00 5.61
C ARG A 85 -23.53 -14.28 6.03
N SER A 86 -23.81 -14.46 7.31
CA SER A 86 -25.12 -14.89 7.79
C SER A 86 -26.16 -13.77 7.82
N ASP A 87 -25.78 -12.58 8.28
CA ASP A 87 -26.72 -11.51 8.62
C ASP A 87 -26.77 -10.46 7.49
N ILE A 88 -25.63 -10.24 6.81
CA ILE A 88 -25.57 -9.34 5.66
C ILE A 88 -25.84 -10.06 4.34
N GLY A 89 -25.43 -11.32 4.21
CA GLY A 89 -25.62 -12.15 3.02
C GLY A 89 -24.48 -12.05 2.01
N LEU A 90 -23.29 -11.59 2.43
CA LEU A 90 -22.15 -11.41 1.52
C LEU A 90 -21.52 -12.74 1.09
N SER A 91 -21.12 -12.80 -0.17
CA SER A 91 -20.54 -13.97 -0.83
C SER A 91 -19.25 -13.61 -1.56
N ARG A 92 -18.45 -14.64 -1.90
CA ARG A 92 -17.22 -14.49 -2.69
C ARG A 92 -17.53 -13.75 -4.01
N ASN A 93 -16.63 -12.83 -4.39
CA ASN A 93 -16.72 -11.92 -5.54
C ASN A 93 -17.75 -10.77 -5.43
N ASP A 94 -18.49 -10.66 -4.33
CA ASP A 94 -19.21 -9.42 -4.04
C ASP A 94 -18.23 -8.27 -3.83
N VAL A 95 -18.73 -7.03 -3.96
CA VAL A 95 -17.96 -5.82 -3.68
C VAL A 95 -18.58 -5.07 -2.50
N ALA A 96 -17.74 -4.72 -1.52
CA ALA A 96 -18.10 -3.90 -0.37
C ALA A 96 -17.47 -2.51 -0.48
N PHE A 97 -18.29 -1.47 -0.57
CA PHE A 97 -17.81 -0.10 -0.57
C PHE A 97 -17.53 0.38 0.85
N VAL A 98 -16.42 1.06 1.11
CA VAL A 98 -16.06 1.51 2.47
C VAL A 98 -15.75 3.00 2.50
N LEU A 99 -16.66 3.78 3.05
CA LEU A 99 -16.57 5.24 3.19
C LEU A 99 -16.32 5.64 4.64
N CYS A 100 -15.17 5.25 5.17
CA CYS A 100 -14.83 5.43 6.59
C CYS A 100 -13.50 6.18 6.76
N PRO A 101 -13.37 7.07 7.76
CA PRO A 101 -12.06 7.54 8.20
C PRO A 101 -11.26 6.40 8.86
N ASN A 102 -9.95 6.63 9.06
CA ASN A 102 -9.11 5.69 9.78
C ASN A 102 -9.66 5.45 11.20
N SER A 103 -9.80 4.18 11.58
CA SER A 103 -10.13 3.74 12.93
C SER A 103 -9.69 2.29 13.08
N ILE A 104 -9.63 1.78 14.32
CA ILE A 104 -9.24 0.39 14.59
C ILE A 104 -10.21 -0.65 13.99
N ARG A 105 -11.44 -0.24 13.66
CA ARG A 105 -12.48 -1.10 13.06
C ARG A 105 -12.23 -1.37 11.58
N VAL A 106 -11.58 -0.46 10.87
CA VAL A 106 -11.37 -0.55 9.42
C VAL A 106 -10.47 -1.74 9.06
N PRO A 107 -9.31 -1.97 9.70
CA PRO A 107 -8.52 -3.17 9.46
C PRO A 107 -9.30 -4.47 9.74
N ALA A 108 -10.08 -4.53 10.83
CA ALA A 108 -10.88 -5.72 11.15
C ALA A 108 -11.92 -6.01 10.05
N LEU A 109 -12.61 -4.96 9.57
CA LEU A 109 -13.54 -5.06 8.45
C LEU A 109 -12.85 -5.54 7.15
N TYR A 110 -11.68 -4.98 6.81
CA TYR A 110 -10.93 -5.41 5.62
C TYR A 110 -10.54 -6.88 5.70
N PHE A 111 -9.99 -7.32 6.82
CA PHE A 111 -9.60 -8.72 6.99
C PHE A 111 -10.80 -9.67 6.96
N ALA A 112 -11.95 -9.28 7.53
CA ALA A 112 -13.16 -10.09 7.49
C ALA A 112 -13.69 -10.23 6.04
N LEU A 113 -13.80 -9.12 5.30
CA LEU A 113 -14.24 -9.12 3.89
C LEU A 113 -13.31 -9.95 3.00
N LEU A 114 -11.99 -9.75 3.15
CA LEU A 114 -10.98 -10.49 2.38
C LEU A 114 -10.99 -11.99 2.70
N SER A 115 -11.22 -12.38 3.96
CA SER A 115 -11.29 -13.79 4.39
C SER A 115 -12.46 -14.54 3.76
N ILE A 116 -13.53 -13.84 3.38
CA ILE A 116 -14.71 -14.42 2.72
C ILE A 116 -14.73 -14.16 1.20
N GLY A 117 -13.65 -13.62 0.64
CA GLY A 117 -13.49 -13.37 -0.80
C GLY A 117 -14.32 -12.20 -1.32
N VAL A 118 -14.71 -11.25 -0.46
CA VAL A 118 -15.40 -10.01 -0.87
C VAL A 118 -14.36 -8.95 -1.20
N ALA A 119 -14.48 -8.34 -2.38
CA ALA A 119 -13.61 -7.26 -2.81
C ALA A 119 -13.89 -5.98 -2.02
N VAL A 120 -12.85 -5.37 -1.47
CA VAL A 120 -12.96 -4.13 -0.70
C VAL A 120 -12.77 -2.92 -1.64
N SER A 121 -13.76 -2.03 -1.70
CA SER A 121 -13.67 -0.78 -2.46
C SER A 121 -13.75 0.44 -1.54
N PRO A 122 -12.63 0.82 -0.90
CA PRO A 122 -12.63 1.95 0.00
C PRO A 122 -12.53 3.29 -0.74
N ALA A 123 -13.11 4.32 -0.15
CA ALA A 123 -13.18 5.65 -0.72
C ALA A 123 -12.83 6.73 0.30
N ASN A 124 -12.39 7.88 -0.20
CA ASN A 124 -12.06 9.01 0.66
C ASN A 124 -13.33 9.56 1.31
N PRO A 125 -13.46 9.56 2.65
CA PRO A 125 -14.63 10.09 3.34
C PRO A 125 -14.81 11.60 3.13
N LEU A 126 -13.79 12.32 2.66
CA LEU A 126 -13.85 13.73 2.30
C LEU A 126 -14.28 13.98 0.85
N SER A 127 -14.40 12.95 0.02
CA SER A 127 -14.89 13.09 -1.36
C SER A 127 -16.29 13.70 -1.41
N THR A 128 -16.57 14.38 -2.52
CA THR A 128 -17.90 14.95 -2.80
C THR A 128 -18.91 13.83 -3.08
N SER A 129 -20.20 14.11 -2.92
CA SER A 129 -21.25 13.13 -3.26
C SER A 129 -21.22 12.75 -4.74
N THR A 130 -20.79 13.66 -5.62
CA THR A 130 -20.60 13.41 -7.06
C THR A 130 -19.48 12.41 -7.30
N ASP A 131 -18.33 12.59 -6.65
CA ASP A 131 -17.20 11.66 -6.78
C ASP A 131 -17.56 10.27 -6.23
N ILE A 132 -18.23 10.21 -5.08
CA ILE A 132 -18.71 8.96 -4.48
C ILE A 132 -19.69 8.26 -5.41
N SER A 133 -20.65 9.00 -6.00
CA SER A 133 -21.61 8.43 -6.96
C SER A 133 -20.92 7.84 -8.18
N ARG A 134 -19.84 8.48 -8.66
CA ARG A 134 -19.02 7.95 -9.76
C ARG A 134 -18.28 6.69 -9.34
N GLN A 135 -17.69 6.68 -8.16
CA GLN A 135 -16.98 5.52 -7.61
C GLN A 135 -17.91 4.31 -7.44
N LEU A 136 -19.12 4.52 -6.91
CA LEU A 136 -20.15 3.47 -6.78
C LEU A 136 -20.57 2.88 -8.13
N LYS A 137 -20.68 3.72 -9.19
CA LYS A 137 -20.98 3.24 -10.55
C LYS A 137 -19.88 2.34 -11.11
N ILE A 138 -18.62 2.60 -10.74
CA ILE A 138 -17.46 1.81 -11.16
C ILE A 138 -17.39 0.51 -10.36
N SER A 139 -17.46 0.58 -9.04
CA SER A 139 -17.26 -0.59 -8.16
C SER A 139 -18.49 -1.47 -7.99
N LYS A 140 -19.69 -0.96 -8.26
CA LYS A 140 -20.97 -1.70 -8.21
C LYS A 140 -21.14 -2.53 -6.93
N PRO A 141 -21.04 -1.91 -5.74
CA PRO A 141 -21.06 -2.64 -4.48
C PRO A 141 -22.45 -3.19 -4.15
N VAL A 142 -22.49 -4.33 -3.48
CA VAL A 142 -23.74 -4.91 -2.91
C VAL A 142 -24.06 -4.32 -1.53
N VAL A 143 -23.03 -3.83 -0.83
CA VAL A 143 -23.12 -3.22 0.49
C VAL A 143 -22.15 -2.05 0.61
N ALA A 144 -22.53 -1.03 1.39
CA ALA A 144 -21.67 0.07 1.77
C ALA A 144 -21.49 0.12 3.30
N PHE A 145 -20.24 0.25 3.73
CA PHE A 145 -19.85 0.51 5.11
C PHE A 145 -19.50 1.98 5.26
N ALA A 146 -20.07 2.61 6.28
CA ALA A 146 -19.88 4.04 6.56
C ALA A 146 -19.78 4.28 8.06
N THR A 147 -19.48 5.51 8.45
CA THR A 147 -19.74 5.98 9.82
C THR A 147 -20.99 6.84 9.82
N SER A 148 -21.55 7.11 10.99
CA SER A 148 -22.67 8.04 11.15
C SER A 148 -22.37 9.41 10.52
N ALA A 149 -21.10 9.84 10.52
CA ALA A 149 -20.65 11.08 9.92
C ALA A 149 -20.58 11.07 8.38
N THR A 150 -20.47 9.90 7.73
CA THR A 150 -20.36 9.77 6.27
C THR A 150 -21.61 9.19 5.61
N ALA A 151 -22.52 8.61 6.40
CA ALA A 151 -23.75 7.95 5.95
C ALA A 151 -24.62 8.81 5.02
N ALA A 152 -24.76 10.11 5.32
CA ALA A 152 -25.58 11.02 4.51
C ALA A 152 -25.10 11.12 3.04
N LYS A 153 -23.81 10.87 2.77
CA LYS A 153 -23.26 10.87 1.40
C LYS A 153 -23.70 9.66 0.57
N LEU A 154 -24.21 8.62 1.24
CA LEU A 154 -24.67 7.37 0.64
C LEU A 154 -26.19 7.19 0.70
N ALA A 155 -26.92 8.10 1.36
CA ALA A 155 -28.36 7.96 1.61
C ALA A 155 -29.22 7.84 0.32
N ASN A 156 -28.75 8.42 -0.79
CA ASN A 156 -29.46 8.39 -2.08
C ASN A 156 -29.00 7.25 -3.01
N GLN A 157 -28.31 6.24 -2.47
CA GLN A 157 -27.71 5.15 -3.25
C GLN A 157 -28.45 3.84 -3.00
N ASN A 158 -28.67 3.05 -4.05
CA ASN A 158 -29.39 1.76 -3.99
C ASN A 158 -28.52 0.61 -3.45
N CYS A 159 -27.84 0.79 -2.32
CA CYS A 159 -27.04 -0.26 -1.69
C CYS A 159 -27.37 -0.36 -0.19
N LYS A 160 -27.37 -1.58 0.36
CA LYS A 160 -27.51 -1.81 1.80
C LYS A 160 -26.38 -1.08 2.52
N MET A 161 -26.70 -0.32 3.58
CA MET A 161 -25.72 0.44 4.35
C MET A 161 -25.54 -0.15 5.74
N VAL A 162 -24.29 -0.26 6.19
CA VAL A 162 -23.92 -0.68 7.55
C VAL A 162 -23.04 0.40 8.17
N LEU A 163 -23.41 0.86 9.36
CA LEU A 163 -22.64 1.86 10.10
C LEU A 163 -21.62 1.15 10.99
N ILE A 164 -20.33 1.37 10.76
CA ILE A 164 -19.27 0.70 11.52
C ILE A 164 -19.07 1.27 12.93
N ASP A 165 -19.66 2.42 13.22
CA ASP A 165 -19.64 3.08 14.53
C ASP A 165 -20.94 2.86 15.32
N SER A 166 -21.80 1.93 14.88
CA SER A 166 -23.04 1.58 15.57
C SER A 166 -22.88 0.41 16.54
N ALA A 167 -23.81 0.30 17.49
CA ALA A 167 -23.82 -0.80 18.45
C ALA A 167 -24.08 -2.17 17.78
N GLU A 168 -24.82 -2.18 16.67
CA GLU A 168 -25.08 -3.39 15.88
C GLU A 168 -23.78 -3.92 15.27
N PHE A 169 -22.92 -3.05 14.72
CA PHE A 169 -21.64 -3.46 14.17
C PHE A 169 -20.67 -3.95 15.27
N GLU A 170 -20.66 -3.30 16.43
CA GLU A 170 -19.91 -3.78 17.60
C GLU A 170 -20.39 -5.18 18.03
N HIS A 171 -21.70 -5.42 18.00
CA HIS A 171 -22.25 -6.75 18.28
C HIS A 171 -21.79 -7.78 17.23
N MET A 172 -21.80 -7.45 15.94
CA MET A 172 -21.29 -8.33 14.88
C MET A 172 -19.81 -8.69 15.09
N MET A 173 -19.00 -7.73 15.55
CA MET A 173 -17.56 -7.90 15.77
C MET A 173 -17.22 -8.66 17.05
N THR A 174 -18.09 -8.64 18.07
CA THR A 174 -17.86 -9.24 19.39
C THR A 174 -18.70 -10.49 19.67
N ARG A 175 -19.58 -10.86 18.74
CA ARG A 175 -20.44 -12.04 18.84
C ARG A 175 -19.59 -13.30 19.02
N ARG A 176 -19.96 -14.12 20.01
CA ARG A 176 -19.35 -15.45 20.19
C ARG A 176 -19.77 -16.37 19.05
N THR A 177 -18.80 -16.93 18.35
CA THR A 177 -19.01 -17.89 17.26
C THR A 177 -19.28 -19.28 17.85
N ALA A 178 -20.54 -19.70 17.93
CA ALA A 178 -20.90 -21.08 18.24
C ALA A 178 -21.12 -21.95 16.99
N ALA A 179 -21.24 -21.30 15.82
CA ALA A 179 -21.53 -21.95 14.55
C ALA A 179 -20.29 -21.95 13.64
N GLU A 180 -19.89 -23.13 13.19
CA GLU A 180 -18.89 -23.30 12.14
C GLU A 180 -19.56 -23.14 10.78
N LEU A 181 -19.52 -21.94 10.19
CA LEU A 181 -19.67 -21.85 8.74
C LEU A 181 -18.37 -22.39 8.13
N GLY A 182 -18.49 -23.34 7.18
CA GLY A 182 -17.34 -23.85 6.45
C GLY A 182 -16.48 -22.72 5.86
N ALA A 183 -15.17 -22.93 5.85
CA ALA A 183 -14.22 -21.97 5.29
C ALA A 183 -14.56 -21.67 3.81
N VAL A 184 -14.41 -20.40 3.42
CA VAL A 184 -14.61 -20.00 2.03
C VAL A 184 -13.31 -20.23 1.27
N GLU A 185 -13.36 -21.00 0.19
CA GLU A 185 -12.23 -21.13 -0.73
C GLU A 185 -12.12 -19.87 -1.60
N VAL A 186 -11.12 -19.04 -1.30
CA VAL A 186 -10.80 -17.81 -2.03
C VAL A 186 -9.65 -18.08 -2.98
N SER A 187 -9.81 -17.75 -4.27
CA SER A 187 -8.71 -17.86 -5.24
C SER A 187 -7.80 -16.66 -5.14
N GLN A 188 -6.49 -16.88 -5.29
CA GLN A 188 -5.53 -15.79 -5.39
C GLN A 188 -5.81 -14.85 -6.59
N ASN A 189 -6.52 -15.31 -7.61
CA ASN A 189 -6.87 -14.52 -8.81
C ASN A 189 -8.19 -13.74 -8.69
N ASP A 190 -8.95 -13.94 -7.61
CA ASP A 190 -10.14 -13.14 -7.33
C ASP A 190 -9.73 -11.70 -7.01
N VAL A 191 -10.62 -10.76 -7.33
CA VAL A 191 -10.43 -9.35 -7.00
C VAL A 191 -10.58 -9.19 -5.48
N ALA A 192 -9.52 -8.69 -4.84
CA ALA A 192 -9.46 -8.42 -3.42
C ALA A 192 -9.78 -6.96 -3.09
N ALA A 193 -9.43 -6.04 -4.00
CA ALA A 193 -9.69 -4.62 -3.82
C ALA A 193 -10.00 -3.89 -5.13
N ILE A 194 -10.85 -2.88 -5.05
CA ILE A 194 -11.06 -1.89 -6.12
C ILE A 194 -10.71 -0.52 -5.55
N LEU A 195 -9.51 -0.05 -5.84
CA LEU A 195 -9.00 1.24 -5.35
C LEU A 195 -9.15 2.31 -6.44
N PHE A 196 -9.35 3.57 -6.04
CA PHE A 196 -9.56 4.64 -7.01
C PHE A 196 -8.28 5.45 -7.23
N SER A 197 -7.84 5.53 -8.50
CA SER A 197 -6.76 6.42 -8.92
C SER A 197 -7.32 7.52 -9.83
N SER A 198 -6.72 8.71 -9.76
CA SER A 198 -7.04 9.82 -10.68
C SER A 198 -6.52 9.59 -12.11
N GLY A 199 -5.68 8.57 -12.30
CA GLY A 199 -5.04 8.21 -13.56
C GLY A 199 -4.18 9.33 -14.17
N THR A 200 -3.56 9.04 -15.31
CA THR A 200 -2.87 10.03 -16.14
C THR A 200 -3.85 10.97 -16.85
N THR A 201 -5.09 10.54 -17.07
CA THR A 201 -6.13 11.24 -17.86
C THR A 201 -7.05 12.15 -17.05
N GLY A 202 -6.90 12.21 -15.72
CA GLY A 202 -7.68 13.08 -14.82
C GLY A 202 -9.08 12.57 -14.45
N GLN A 203 -9.54 11.49 -15.08
CA GLN A 203 -10.81 10.83 -14.78
C GLN A 203 -10.58 9.72 -13.74
N VAL A 204 -11.41 9.64 -12.70
CA VAL A 204 -11.32 8.57 -11.69
C VAL A 204 -11.53 7.21 -12.36
N LYS A 205 -10.58 6.29 -12.12
CA LYS A 205 -10.60 4.89 -12.57
C LYS A 205 -10.61 3.97 -11.36
N GLY A 206 -11.27 2.82 -11.47
CA GLY A 206 -11.22 1.76 -10.46
C GLY A 206 -10.14 0.74 -10.80
N VAL A 207 -9.09 0.66 -10.00
CA VAL A 207 -7.98 -0.27 -10.15
C VAL A 207 -8.33 -1.57 -9.43
N ALA A 208 -8.47 -2.66 -10.19
CA ALA A 208 -8.76 -3.99 -9.64
C ALA A 208 -7.46 -4.70 -9.23
N LEU A 209 -7.31 -4.94 -7.92
CA LEU A 209 -6.19 -5.67 -7.33
C LEU A 209 -6.66 -7.05 -6.90
N THR A 210 -5.88 -8.09 -7.20
CA THR A 210 -6.17 -9.46 -6.80
C THR A 210 -5.60 -9.79 -5.42
N HIS A 211 -6.04 -10.90 -4.83
CA HIS A 211 -5.38 -11.43 -3.63
C HIS A 211 -3.90 -11.74 -3.89
N ARG A 212 -3.55 -12.27 -5.08
CA ARG A 212 -2.17 -12.51 -5.52
C ARG A 212 -1.34 -11.25 -5.47
N ASN A 213 -1.89 -10.13 -5.93
CA ASN A 213 -1.21 -8.85 -5.91
C ASN A 213 -0.86 -8.41 -4.48
N LEU A 214 -1.82 -8.48 -3.57
CA LEU A 214 -1.63 -8.11 -2.17
C LEU A 214 -0.67 -9.08 -1.45
N ILE A 215 -0.79 -10.38 -1.70
CA ILE A 215 0.12 -11.43 -1.18
C ILE A 215 1.55 -11.12 -1.61
N ALA A 216 1.78 -10.83 -2.89
CA ALA A 216 3.11 -10.47 -3.39
C ALA A 216 3.65 -9.21 -2.72
N THR A 217 2.84 -8.16 -2.58
CA THR A 217 3.24 -6.95 -1.84
C THR A 217 3.65 -7.29 -0.40
N ILE A 218 2.83 -8.03 0.35
CA ILE A 218 3.11 -8.41 1.74
C ILE A 218 4.38 -9.25 1.84
N ALA A 219 4.56 -10.23 0.94
CA ALA A 219 5.74 -11.09 0.90
C ALA A 219 7.03 -10.27 0.71
N ASN A 220 7.02 -9.25 -0.14
CA ASN A 220 8.18 -8.35 -0.31
C ASN A 220 8.54 -7.61 0.98
N PHE A 221 7.58 -7.25 1.82
CA PHE A 221 7.88 -6.65 3.13
C PHE A 221 8.39 -7.71 4.11
N TYR A 222 7.72 -8.86 4.16
CA TYR A 222 8.04 -9.91 5.11
C TYR A 222 9.44 -10.49 4.89
N TYR A 223 9.76 -10.94 3.68
CA TYR A 223 11.04 -11.62 3.39
C TYR A 223 12.24 -10.68 3.26
N GLN A 224 12.02 -9.36 3.24
CA GLN A 224 13.09 -8.35 3.22
C GLN A 224 13.19 -7.60 4.56
N ARG A 225 12.51 -8.08 5.60
CA ARG A 225 12.55 -7.46 6.92
C ARG A 225 13.90 -7.71 7.60
N GLU A 226 14.32 -6.75 8.40
CA GLU A 226 15.36 -6.98 9.39
C GLU A 226 14.74 -7.65 10.63
N GLU A 227 15.50 -8.52 11.28
CA GLU A 227 15.12 -9.06 12.58
C GLU A 227 15.07 -7.94 13.62
N ARG A 228 14.11 -8.02 14.53
CA ARG A 228 13.92 -7.01 15.57
C ARG A 228 13.86 -7.68 16.94
N PRO A 229 14.39 -7.03 18.00
CA PRO A 229 14.29 -7.54 19.36
C PRO A 229 12.88 -7.41 19.94
N SER A 230 12.03 -6.56 19.36
CA SER A 230 10.65 -6.31 19.77
C SER A 230 9.76 -5.95 18.58
N PRO A 231 8.42 -6.10 18.71
CA PRO A 231 7.48 -5.62 17.70
C PRO A 231 7.73 -4.14 17.38
N ALA A 232 7.75 -3.80 16.10
CA ALA A 232 7.73 -2.40 15.70
C ALA A 232 6.39 -1.77 16.12
N VAL A 233 6.44 -0.55 16.63
CA VAL A 233 5.27 0.29 16.83
C VAL A 233 5.22 1.31 15.69
N GLY A 234 4.24 1.17 14.81
CA GLY A 234 3.99 2.08 13.69
C GLY A 234 2.92 3.11 14.01
N LEU A 235 3.09 4.35 13.57
CA LEU A 235 1.99 5.33 13.52
C LEU A 235 1.71 5.68 12.07
N TYR A 236 0.52 5.27 11.61
CA TYR A 236 0.10 5.39 10.21
C TYR A 236 -0.87 6.55 10.06
N THR A 237 -0.34 7.67 9.56
CA THR A 237 -1.14 8.84 9.17
C THR A 237 -1.73 8.71 7.76
N VAL A 238 -1.26 7.71 7.02
CA VAL A 238 -1.72 7.42 5.66
C VAL A 238 -3.15 6.83 5.68
N PRO A 239 -4.03 7.28 4.78
CA PRO A 239 -5.42 6.86 4.79
C PRO A 239 -5.60 5.42 4.30
N TYR A 240 -6.40 4.62 5.02
CA TYR A 240 -6.70 3.23 4.65
C TYR A 240 -7.49 3.08 3.34
N PHE A 241 -8.13 4.15 2.85
CA PHE A 241 -8.78 4.14 1.53
C PHE A 241 -7.81 4.27 0.35
N HIS A 242 -6.58 4.70 0.59
CA HIS A 242 -5.56 4.83 -0.44
C HIS A 242 -4.65 3.60 -0.39
N VAL A 243 -4.08 3.20 -1.54
CA VAL A 243 -3.24 1.99 -1.65
C VAL A 243 -2.18 1.92 -0.55
N PHE A 244 -1.52 3.05 -0.27
CA PHE A 244 -0.50 3.17 0.78
C PHE A 244 -1.03 2.70 2.15
N GLY A 245 -2.11 3.28 2.67
CA GLY A 245 -2.67 2.83 3.94
C GLY A 245 -3.28 1.43 3.84
N TYR A 246 -3.96 1.12 2.73
CA TYR A 246 -4.63 -0.16 2.50
C TYR A 246 -3.65 -1.34 2.64
N HIS A 247 -2.55 -1.35 1.88
CA HIS A 247 -1.58 -2.45 1.97
C HIS A 247 -0.78 -2.41 3.28
N TYR A 248 -0.59 -1.24 3.91
CA TYR A 248 0.03 -1.14 5.23
C TYR A 248 -0.80 -1.82 6.32
N SER A 249 -2.14 -1.84 6.20
CA SER A 249 -3.01 -2.55 7.14
C SER A 249 -2.78 -4.08 7.11
N LEU A 250 -2.49 -4.64 5.93
CA LEU A 250 -2.15 -6.06 5.78
C LEU A 250 -0.71 -6.35 6.19
N LYS A 251 0.21 -5.47 5.77
CA LYS A 251 1.64 -5.57 6.08
C LYS A 251 1.90 -5.53 7.58
N SER A 252 1.19 -4.68 8.35
CA SER A 252 1.42 -4.61 9.80
C SER A 252 1.11 -5.92 10.50
N VAL A 253 0.05 -6.61 10.09
CA VAL A 253 -0.31 -7.92 10.62
C VAL A 253 0.75 -8.96 10.27
N ALA A 254 1.15 -9.04 9.00
CA ALA A 254 2.18 -9.99 8.57
C ALA A 254 3.53 -9.80 9.30
N MET A 255 3.81 -8.56 9.72
CA MET A 255 5.04 -8.18 10.42
C MET A 255 4.91 -8.17 11.95
N ALA A 256 3.73 -8.54 12.49
CA ALA A 256 3.42 -8.48 13.92
C ALA A 256 3.68 -7.10 14.55
N GLU A 257 3.36 -6.02 13.84
CA GLU A 257 3.53 -4.65 14.31
C GLU A 257 2.34 -4.20 15.16
N ALA A 258 2.57 -3.33 16.13
CA ALA A 258 1.52 -2.56 16.78
C ALA A 258 1.27 -1.28 15.99
N VAL A 259 0.03 -1.01 15.57
CA VAL A 259 -0.30 0.20 14.80
C VAL A 259 -1.11 1.17 15.63
N VAL A 260 -0.54 2.35 15.86
CA VAL A 260 -1.25 3.52 16.38
C VAL A 260 -2.06 4.14 15.24
N VAL A 261 -3.39 4.02 15.34
CA VAL A 261 -4.33 4.49 14.33
C VAL A 261 -4.79 5.90 14.70
N MET A 262 -4.44 6.85 13.85
CA MET A 262 -4.87 8.25 13.97
C MET A 262 -5.96 8.53 12.93
N GLY A 263 -7.17 8.87 13.40
CA GLY A 263 -8.30 9.16 12.52
C GLY A 263 -8.12 10.43 11.68
N ARG A 264 -7.48 11.47 12.24
CA ARG A 264 -7.17 12.73 11.57
C ARG A 264 -5.79 13.23 11.99
N PHE A 265 -4.98 13.61 11.02
CA PHE A 265 -3.66 14.18 11.27
C PHE A 265 -3.75 15.51 12.02
N GLU A 266 -2.98 15.62 13.10
CA GLU A 266 -2.67 16.84 13.81
C GLU A 266 -1.25 16.72 14.39
N LEU A 267 -0.36 17.65 14.06
CA LEU A 267 1.07 17.51 14.37
C LEU A 267 1.34 17.30 15.87
N ALA A 268 0.72 18.10 16.73
CA ALA A 268 0.92 17.99 18.18
C ALA A 268 0.47 16.63 18.73
N LYS A 269 -0.68 16.12 18.28
CA LYS A 269 -1.19 14.80 18.66
C LYS A 269 -0.30 13.68 18.13
N MET A 270 0.23 13.82 16.91
CA MET A 270 1.16 12.84 16.34
C MET A 270 2.45 12.78 17.16
N LEU A 271 3.04 13.93 17.50
CA LEU A 271 4.25 14.00 18.31
C LEU A 271 4.02 13.43 19.72
N LYS A 272 2.89 13.77 20.35
CA LYS A 272 2.49 13.18 21.63
C LYS A 272 2.34 11.66 21.54
N ALA A 273 1.70 11.15 20.48
CA ALA A 273 1.51 9.72 20.28
C ALA A 273 2.84 8.98 20.05
N ILE A 274 3.82 9.62 19.41
CA ILE A 274 5.17 9.07 19.26
C ILE A 274 5.81 8.84 20.63
N GLU A 275 5.76 9.84 21.50
CA GLU A 275 6.27 9.75 22.87
C GLU A 275 5.48 8.76 23.72
N GLU A 276 4.14 8.83 23.72
CA GLU A 276 3.27 8.05 24.59
C GLU A 276 3.29 6.55 24.25
N TYR A 277 3.28 6.22 22.96
CA TYR A 277 3.21 4.82 22.50
C TYR A 277 4.57 4.27 22.08
N GLN A 278 5.65 5.03 22.26
CA GLN A 278 7.02 4.64 21.88
C GLN A 278 7.08 4.22 20.40
N VAL A 279 6.54 5.07 19.53
CA VAL A 279 6.50 4.80 18.09
C VAL A 279 7.92 4.70 17.54
N THR A 280 8.17 3.60 16.81
CA THR A 280 9.44 3.29 16.14
C THR A 280 9.44 3.67 14.66
N LEU A 281 8.27 3.60 14.01
CA LEU A 281 8.12 3.81 12.56
C LEU A 281 6.99 4.78 12.25
N LEU A 282 7.24 5.76 11.39
CA LEU A 282 6.21 6.63 10.82
C LEU A 282 6.00 6.32 9.34
N ALA A 283 4.73 6.26 8.93
CA ALA A 283 4.35 6.31 7.51
C ALA A 283 3.63 7.62 7.23
N VAL A 284 4.23 8.46 6.38
CA VAL A 284 3.81 9.85 6.15
C VAL A 284 3.90 10.24 4.67
N VAL A 285 3.42 11.45 4.39
CA VAL A 285 3.54 12.14 3.09
C VAL A 285 4.38 13.41 3.26
N PRO A 286 4.95 13.99 2.18
CA PRO A 286 5.88 15.12 2.27
C PRO A 286 5.40 16.32 3.11
N PRO A 287 4.11 16.76 3.08
CA PRO A 287 3.64 17.86 3.92
C PRO A 287 3.83 17.63 5.42
N ILE A 288 3.78 16.38 5.89
CA ILE A 288 4.00 16.04 7.30
C ILE A 288 5.49 16.15 7.65
N VAL A 289 6.38 15.71 6.76
CA VAL A 289 7.84 15.90 6.92
C VAL A 289 8.18 17.39 6.99
N VAL A 290 7.59 18.21 6.11
CA VAL A 290 7.72 19.68 6.17
C VAL A 290 7.25 20.23 7.52
N ALA A 291 6.10 19.79 8.02
CA ALA A 291 5.58 20.23 9.30
C ALA A 291 6.52 19.86 10.47
N MET A 292 7.07 18.65 10.48
CA MET A 292 8.05 18.21 11.47
C MET A 292 9.34 19.04 11.43
N VAL A 293 9.84 19.36 10.24
CA VAL A 293 11.04 20.18 10.04
C VAL A 293 10.81 21.63 10.47
N LYS A 294 9.68 22.23 10.10
CA LYS A 294 9.40 23.66 10.36
C LYS A 294 8.90 23.97 11.77
N SER A 295 8.27 23.02 12.46
CA SER A 295 7.65 23.29 13.77
C SER A 295 8.60 23.08 14.94
N ASP A 296 8.64 24.02 15.88
CA ASP A 296 9.38 23.86 17.14
C ASP A 296 8.75 22.84 18.09
N LEU A 297 7.50 22.43 17.84
CA LEU A 297 6.84 21.37 18.61
C LEU A 297 7.64 20.07 18.60
N THR A 298 8.33 19.77 17.50
CA THR A 298 9.17 18.56 17.36
C THR A 298 10.26 18.48 18.43
N GLN A 299 10.70 19.61 19.01
CA GLN A 299 11.68 19.65 20.10
C GLN A 299 11.05 19.55 21.49
N LYS A 300 9.73 19.66 21.60
CA LYS A 300 8.99 19.64 22.87
C LYS A 300 8.53 18.24 23.32
N PHE A 301 8.68 17.23 22.47
CA PHE A 301 8.29 15.85 22.74
C PHE A 301 9.49 14.92 22.65
N GLY A 302 9.50 13.86 23.45
CA GLY A 302 10.49 12.80 23.40
C GLY A 302 10.31 11.90 22.17
N LEU A 303 11.14 12.11 21.14
CA LEU A 303 11.14 11.29 19.91
C LEU A 303 12.24 10.22 19.91
N GLY A 304 12.72 9.82 21.09
CA GLY A 304 13.86 8.91 21.24
C GLY A 304 13.62 7.48 20.77
N SER A 305 12.36 7.03 20.76
CA SER A 305 11.95 5.72 20.23
C SER A 305 11.91 5.66 18.70
N LEU A 306 11.83 6.82 18.03
CA LEU A 306 11.61 6.88 16.59
C LEU A 306 12.89 6.47 15.87
N GLU A 307 12.81 5.41 15.07
CA GLU A 307 13.94 4.85 14.32
C GLU A 307 13.90 5.31 12.87
N ALA A 308 12.73 5.31 12.25
CA ALA A 308 12.59 5.64 10.84
C ALA A 308 11.24 6.28 10.45
N VAL A 309 11.28 7.10 9.41
CA VAL A 309 10.15 7.78 8.78
C VAL A 309 10.13 7.40 7.30
N GLY A 310 9.16 6.58 6.91
CA GLY A 310 8.86 6.28 5.53
C GLY A 310 7.96 7.36 4.92
N CYS A 311 8.45 8.00 3.87
CA CYS A 311 7.74 9.04 3.12
C CYS A 311 7.42 8.55 1.70
N GLY A 312 6.19 8.72 1.25
CA GLY A 312 5.79 8.29 -0.10
C GLY A 312 4.70 9.17 -0.72
N ALA A 313 4.13 8.68 -1.81
CA ALA A 313 3.07 9.30 -2.62
C ALA A 313 3.46 10.58 -3.40
N ALA A 314 4.54 11.27 -3.03
CA ALA A 314 5.07 12.40 -3.79
C ALA A 314 6.58 12.56 -3.56
N PRO A 315 7.32 13.19 -4.49
CA PRO A 315 8.76 13.40 -4.35
C PRO A 315 9.12 14.21 -3.10
N LEU A 316 10.22 13.81 -2.45
CA LEU A 316 10.82 14.55 -1.34
C LEU A 316 12.12 15.20 -1.78
N GLY A 317 12.16 16.54 -1.79
CA GLY A 317 13.35 17.28 -2.18
C GLY A 317 14.55 17.03 -1.24
N VAL A 318 15.75 16.96 -1.81
CA VAL A 318 17.00 16.69 -1.07
C VAL A 318 17.23 17.70 0.07
N ASP A 319 16.86 18.96 -0.11
CA ASP A 319 17.02 19.98 0.94
C ASP A 319 16.11 19.74 2.15
N LEU A 320 14.91 19.19 1.92
CA LEU A 320 14.02 18.80 3.01
C LEU A 320 14.56 17.57 3.74
N ILE A 321 15.15 16.61 3.02
CA ILE A 321 15.85 15.46 3.63
C ILE A 321 17.00 15.95 4.52
N LYS A 322 17.86 16.82 4.01
CA LYS A 322 18.96 17.44 4.78
C LYS A 322 18.45 18.14 6.05
N ALA A 323 17.39 18.93 5.92
CA ALA A 323 16.81 19.66 7.05
C ALA A 323 16.20 18.72 8.09
N PHE A 324 15.55 17.64 7.66
CA PHE A 324 15.04 16.59 8.54
C PHE A 324 16.18 15.88 9.27
N THR A 325 17.19 15.38 8.55
CA THR A 325 18.35 14.69 9.14
C THR A 325 19.09 15.59 10.13
N LYS A 326 19.24 16.89 9.84
CA LYS A 326 19.83 17.85 10.80
C LYS A 326 18.98 17.96 12.08
N LYS A 327 17.65 17.94 11.96
CA LYS A 327 16.73 18.10 13.09
C LYS A 327 16.58 16.82 13.92
N LEU A 328 16.60 15.66 13.27
CA LEU A 328 16.43 14.33 13.86
C LEU A 328 17.55 13.40 13.39
N PRO A 329 18.80 13.60 13.87
CA PRO A 329 19.99 12.92 13.33
C PRO A 329 20.04 11.41 13.58
N ARG A 330 19.21 10.89 14.49
CA ARG A 330 19.10 9.45 14.79
C ARG A 330 17.98 8.75 14.04
N VAL A 331 17.20 9.49 13.25
CA VAL A 331 16.01 8.98 12.57
C VAL A 331 16.28 8.90 11.08
N TYR A 332 16.14 7.71 10.52
CA TYR A 332 16.23 7.53 9.08
C TYR A 332 14.99 8.09 8.38
N LEU A 333 15.18 8.87 7.33
CA LEU A 333 14.11 9.32 6.44
C LEU A 333 14.30 8.63 5.10
N TYR A 334 13.34 7.80 4.71
CA TYR A 334 13.44 6.99 3.51
C TYR A 334 12.20 7.10 2.64
N GLN A 335 12.39 6.83 1.34
CA GLN A 335 11.34 6.89 0.34
C GLN A 335 11.07 5.51 -0.27
N GLY A 336 9.91 5.40 -0.89
CA GLY A 336 9.53 4.30 -1.75
C GLY A 336 8.73 4.82 -2.93
N TYR A 337 8.80 4.10 -4.05
CA TYR A 337 7.99 4.39 -5.22
C TYR A 337 6.98 3.28 -5.46
N GLY A 338 5.76 3.68 -5.77
CA GLY A 338 4.65 2.81 -6.09
C GLY A 338 3.44 3.61 -6.50
N MET A 339 2.49 2.93 -7.10
CA MET A 339 1.21 3.47 -7.54
C MET A 339 0.08 2.52 -7.13
N THR A 340 -1.16 2.92 -7.40
CA THR A 340 -2.31 2.06 -7.08
C THR A 340 -2.25 0.78 -7.91
N GLU A 341 -1.85 0.91 -9.16
CA GLU A 341 -1.71 -0.10 -10.19
C GLU A 341 -0.57 -1.10 -9.92
N THR A 342 0.33 -0.80 -8.97
CA THR A 342 1.40 -1.71 -8.49
C THR A 342 1.08 -2.28 -7.10
N SER A 343 -0.15 -2.12 -6.60
CA SER A 343 -0.61 -2.66 -5.31
C SER A 343 0.22 -2.19 -4.09
N GLY A 344 0.87 -1.03 -4.21
CA GLY A 344 1.83 -0.53 -3.23
C GLY A 344 3.21 -0.29 -3.85
N ALA A 345 4.25 -0.41 -3.04
CA ALA A 345 5.60 -0.05 -3.45
C ALA A 345 6.24 -1.10 -4.39
N ALA A 346 6.69 -0.64 -5.56
CA ALA A 346 7.48 -1.39 -6.52
C ALA A 346 8.99 -1.22 -6.30
N PHE A 347 9.42 -0.06 -5.79
CA PHE A 347 10.80 0.21 -5.38
C PHE A 347 10.82 0.73 -3.95
N ARG A 348 11.79 0.27 -3.14
CA ARG A 348 11.93 0.68 -1.74
C ARG A 348 13.37 0.69 -1.30
N LEU A 349 13.68 1.62 -0.40
CA LEU A 349 14.84 1.55 0.48
C LEU A 349 14.47 0.64 1.68
N THR A 350 15.35 -0.26 2.10
CA THR A 350 15.03 -1.25 3.14
C THR A 350 16.02 -1.31 4.31
N ASN A 351 17.18 -0.67 4.22
CA ASN A 351 18.19 -0.72 5.27
C ASN A 351 18.94 0.63 5.40
N ALA A 352 19.74 0.75 6.47
CA ALA A 352 20.48 1.96 6.81
C ALA A 352 21.42 2.46 5.70
N GLU A 353 22.10 1.55 4.99
CA GLU A 353 23.01 1.90 3.90
C GLU A 353 22.24 2.57 2.75
N GLU A 354 21.10 1.98 2.38
CA GLU A 354 20.23 2.50 1.33
C GLU A 354 19.59 3.84 1.72
N TYR A 355 19.22 4.03 2.99
CA TYR A 355 18.65 5.30 3.47
C TYR A 355 19.60 6.50 3.26
N GLY A 356 20.91 6.27 3.14
CA GLY A 356 21.90 7.29 2.81
C GLY A 356 21.86 7.79 1.36
N LYS A 357 21.15 7.11 0.45
CA LYS A 357 21.06 7.46 -0.97
C LYS A 357 19.95 8.48 -1.22
N TRP A 358 20.20 9.72 -0.83
CA TRP A 358 19.23 10.80 -0.97
C TRP A 358 18.83 11.04 -2.43
N GLY A 359 17.55 11.28 -2.65
CA GLY A 359 16.95 11.44 -3.99
C GLY A 359 16.51 10.14 -4.64
N ALA A 360 17.07 8.98 -4.24
CA ALA A 360 16.59 7.69 -4.69
C ALA A 360 15.28 7.30 -3.99
N VAL A 361 14.44 6.55 -4.71
CA VAL A 361 13.22 5.92 -4.16
C VAL A 361 13.42 4.41 -3.88
N GLY A 362 14.64 3.93 -4.10
CA GLY A 362 15.10 2.61 -3.69
C GLY A 362 15.31 1.63 -4.83
N LYS A 363 15.51 0.37 -4.46
CA LYS A 363 15.76 -0.74 -5.39
C LYS A 363 14.48 -1.51 -5.69
N LEU A 364 14.44 -2.18 -6.84
CA LEU A 364 13.30 -2.95 -7.32
C LEU A 364 12.94 -4.07 -6.35
N CYS A 365 11.65 -4.22 -6.02
CA CYS A 365 11.14 -5.28 -5.15
C CYS A 365 11.26 -6.66 -5.82
N GLY A 366 11.43 -7.72 -5.01
CA GLY A 366 11.85 -9.06 -5.46
C GLY A 366 10.86 -9.78 -6.36
N THR A 367 9.59 -9.38 -6.38
CA THR A 367 8.55 -10.00 -7.21
C THR A 367 8.30 -9.28 -8.54
N ASN A 368 9.14 -8.30 -8.87
CA ASN A 368 8.94 -7.40 -9.99
C ASN A 368 10.19 -7.32 -10.88
N GLU A 369 9.94 -7.00 -12.14
CA GLU A 369 10.90 -6.63 -13.18
C GLU A 369 10.59 -5.21 -13.64
N ALA A 370 11.59 -4.48 -14.13
CA ALA A 370 11.44 -3.13 -14.64
C ALA A 370 12.10 -2.95 -16.01
N LYS A 371 11.64 -1.95 -16.76
CA LYS A 371 12.35 -1.35 -17.90
C LYS A 371 12.32 0.16 -17.75
N ILE A 372 13.38 0.81 -18.20
CA ILE A 372 13.35 2.23 -18.55
C ILE A 372 13.26 2.28 -20.07
N VAL A 373 12.18 2.84 -20.61
CA VAL A 373 11.92 2.83 -22.05
C VAL A 373 11.99 4.25 -22.59
N ASP A 374 12.86 4.47 -23.56
CA ASP A 374 13.00 5.76 -24.23
C ASP A 374 11.66 6.17 -24.88
N LEU A 375 11.24 7.41 -24.63
CA LEU A 375 9.93 7.91 -25.03
C LEU A 375 9.79 8.12 -26.54
N GLU A 376 10.90 8.24 -27.27
CA GLU A 376 10.89 8.53 -28.71
C GLU A 376 11.10 7.27 -29.56
N THR A 377 12.05 6.44 -29.17
CA THR A 377 12.46 5.23 -29.89
C THR A 377 11.74 3.97 -29.42
N GLY A 378 11.20 3.95 -28.19
CA GLY A 378 10.61 2.76 -27.58
C GLY A 378 11.64 1.69 -27.19
N ILE A 379 12.94 2.03 -27.19
CA ILE A 379 14.04 1.12 -26.86
C ILE A 379 14.28 1.15 -25.34
N ALA A 380 14.60 -0.01 -24.77
CA ALA A 380 14.99 -0.10 -23.37
C ALA A 380 16.38 0.52 -23.14
N LEU A 381 16.50 1.37 -22.14
CA LEU A 381 17.72 2.10 -21.79
C LEU A 381 18.54 1.34 -20.74
N PRO A 382 19.89 1.43 -20.81
CA PRO A 382 20.79 0.85 -19.83
C PRO A 382 20.86 1.66 -18.53
N PRO A 383 21.47 1.13 -17.46
CA PRO A 383 21.72 1.87 -16.23
C PRO A 383 22.57 3.11 -16.48
N GLY A 384 22.27 4.20 -15.78
CA GLY A 384 23.09 5.40 -15.79
C GLY A 384 22.32 6.66 -15.40
N PRO A 385 23.01 7.69 -14.89
CA PRO A 385 22.39 8.97 -14.61
C PRO A 385 22.26 9.84 -15.87
N GLY A 386 21.51 10.93 -15.73
CA GLY A 386 21.45 12.00 -16.71
C GLY A 386 20.40 11.81 -17.82
N PRO A 387 20.15 12.85 -18.64
CA PRO A 387 19.02 12.88 -19.58
C PRO A 387 19.00 11.74 -20.61
N ALA A 388 20.18 11.24 -21.01
CA ALA A 388 20.30 10.18 -22.01
C ALA A 388 19.80 8.80 -21.52
N ASN A 389 19.67 8.62 -20.20
CA ASN A 389 19.22 7.37 -19.58
C ASN A 389 17.83 7.52 -18.94
N GLN A 390 17.14 8.64 -19.21
CA GLN A 390 15.79 8.90 -18.73
C GLN A 390 14.76 8.35 -19.72
N GLY A 391 13.79 7.61 -19.20
CA GLY A 391 12.70 7.06 -20.00
C GLY A 391 11.48 6.76 -19.14
N GLU A 392 10.41 6.30 -19.78
CA GLU A 392 9.22 5.83 -19.08
C GLU A 392 9.54 4.56 -18.30
N LEU A 393 9.21 4.55 -17.00
CA LEU A 393 9.29 3.34 -16.19
C LEU A 393 8.17 2.38 -16.57
N TRP A 394 8.54 1.16 -16.95
CA TRP A 394 7.61 0.07 -17.17
C TRP A 394 7.86 -1.02 -16.12
N LEU A 395 6.78 -1.60 -15.60
CA LEU A 395 6.85 -2.60 -14.55
C LEU A 395 6.08 -3.87 -14.90
N ARG A 396 6.61 -5.02 -14.52
CA ARG A 396 5.94 -6.31 -14.65
C ARG A 396 6.18 -7.12 -13.39
N GLY A 397 5.20 -7.88 -12.94
CA GLY A 397 5.36 -8.74 -11.77
C GLY A 397 4.05 -9.08 -11.09
N SER A 398 4.15 -9.86 -10.01
CA SER A 398 2.97 -10.33 -9.28
C SER A 398 2.21 -9.21 -8.55
N THR A 399 2.80 -8.02 -8.40
CA THR A 399 2.16 -6.86 -7.74
C THR A 399 1.32 -5.99 -8.69
N ILE A 400 1.44 -6.20 -10.00
CA ILE A 400 0.75 -5.41 -11.02
C ILE A 400 -0.74 -5.76 -11.04
N MET A 401 -1.59 -4.73 -11.04
CA MET A 401 -3.05 -4.85 -11.05
C MET A 401 -3.57 -5.81 -12.12
N LYS A 402 -4.78 -6.34 -11.90
CA LYS A 402 -5.52 -7.07 -12.94
C LYS A 402 -5.91 -6.17 -14.11
N GLY A 403 -6.19 -4.89 -13.81
CA GLY A 403 -6.62 -3.89 -14.76
C GLY A 403 -7.58 -2.87 -14.14
N TYR A 404 -7.99 -1.90 -14.93
CA TYR A 404 -9.08 -0.98 -14.62
C TYR A 404 -10.44 -1.64 -14.86
N VAL A 405 -11.37 -1.46 -13.91
CA VAL A 405 -12.73 -2.01 -13.95
C VAL A 405 -13.51 -1.37 -15.11
N ASP A 406 -14.05 -2.21 -15.99
CA ASP A 406 -14.89 -1.83 -17.13
C ASP A 406 -14.31 -0.72 -18.04
N ASP A 407 -12.97 -0.60 -18.12
CA ASP A 407 -12.29 0.43 -18.92
C ASP A 407 -11.25 -0.20 -19.89
N PRO A 408 -11.71 -0.79 -21.02
CA PRO A 408 -10.82 -1.46 -21.97
C PRO A 408 -9.81 -0.51 -22.61
N LYS A 409 -10.16 0.78 -22.78
CA LYS A 409 -9.26 1.78 -23.35
C LYS A 409 -8.09 2.02 -22.40
N ALA A 410 -8.35 2.37 -21.14
CA ALA A 410 -7.29 2.60 -20.16
C ALA A 410 -6.44 1.34 -19.93
N ASN A 411 -7.05 0.15 -20.00
CA ASN A 411 -6.32 -1.12 -19.93
C ASN A 411 -5.34 -1.28 -21.10
N SER A 412 -5.78 -1.05 -22.35
CA SER A 412 -4.91 -1.18 -23.52
C SER A 412 -3.78 -0.14 -23.57
N GLU A 413 -4.00 1.04 -22.98
CA GLU A 413 -3.01 2.11 -22.90
C GLU A 413 -1.95 1.83 -21.81
N ALA A 414 -2.37 1.28 -20.66
CA ALA A 414 -1.51 1.06 -19.51
C ALA A 414 -0.85 -0.33 -19.47
N LEU A 415 -1.55 -1.38 -19.89
CA LEU A 415 -1.08 -2.77 -19.85
C LEU A 415 -0.75 -3.24 -21.27
N VAL A 416 0.53 -3.20 -21.63
CA VAL A 416 1.02 -3.52 -22.97
C VAL A 416 1.54 -4.96 -23.08
N ALA A 417 1.85 -5.37 -24.32
CA ALA A 417 2.31 -6.72 -24.65
C ALA A 417 3.45 -7.19 -23.74
N GLY A 418 3.42 -8.47 -23.34
CA GLY A 418 4.42 -9.04 -22.44
C GLY A 418 4.16 -8.80 -20.94
N GLY A 419 3.00 -8.23 -20.59
CA GLY A 419 2.55 -8.04 -19.20
C GLY A 419 3.12 -6.78 -18.55
N TRP A 420 3.58 -5.81 -19.34
CA TRP A 420 4.18 -4.57 -18.83
C TRP A 420 3.11 -3.52 -18.53
N LEU A 421 3.17 -2.97 -17.33
CA LEU A 421 2.49 -1.75 -16.93
C LEU A 421 3.34 -0.54 -17.27
N ARG A 422 2.81 0.37 -18.09
CA ARG A 422 3.36 1.71 -18.32
C ARG A 422 2.95 2.62 -17.18
N THR A 423 3.91 3.16 -16.42
CA THR A 423 3.58 3.97 -15.24
C THR A 423 3.24 5.42 -15.60
N GLY A 424 3.73 5.92 -16.74
CA GLY A 424 3.67 7.33 -17.09
C GLY A 424 4.62 8.22 -16.30
N ASP A 425 5.53 7.64 -15.51
CA ASP A 425 6.58 8.36 -14.78
C ASP A 425 7.92 8.21 -15.51
N VAL A 426 8.66 9.32 -15.62
CA VAL A 426 9.99 9.39 -16.22
C VAL A 426 11.03 9.15 -15.13
N CYS A 427 11.85 8.13 -15.34
CA CYS A 427 12.82 7.67 -14.35
C CYS A 427 14.15 7.29 -15.03
N TYR A 428 15.17 7.08 -14.20
CA TYR A 428 16.36 6.31 -14.57
C TYR A 428 16.75 5.39 -13.41
N ILE A 429 17.50 4.32 -13.70
CA ILE A 429 18.12 3.45 -12.69
C ILE A 429 19.63 3.64 -12.78
N ASP A 430 20.27 3.92 -11.65
CA ASP A 430 21.71 4.12 -11.61
C ASP A 430 22.51 2.80 -11.65
N GLU A 431 23.83 2.92 -11.69
CA GLU A 431 24.77 1.80 -11.75
C GLU A 431 24.81 0.96 -10.45
N GLN A 432 24.04 1.34 -9.43
CA GLN A 432 23.88 0.61 -8.17
C GLN A 432 22.46 0.03 -8.01
N GLY A 433 21.63 0.14 -9.05
CA GLY A 433 20.27 -0.38 -9.09
C GLY A 433 19.23 0.48 -8.36
N PHE A 434 19.54 1.74 -8.04
CA PHE A 434 18.60 2.67 -7.41
C PHE A 434 17.78 3.40 -8.47
N LEU A 435 16.47 3.44 -8.26
CA LEU A 435 15.55 4.22 -9.07
C LEU A 435 15.54 5.68 -8.61
N PHE A 436 15.57 6.59 -9.59
CA PHE A 436 15.35 8.02 -9.42
C PHE A 436 14.16 8.44 -10.28
N VAL A 437 13.19 9.11 -9.65
CA VAL A 437 12.01 9.66 -10.34
C VAL A 437 12.32 11.10 -10.73
N VAL A 438 12.16 11.42 -12.00
CA VAL A 438 12.49 12.74 -12.57
C VAL A 438 11.24 13.59 -12.69
N ASP A 439 10.25 13.10 -13.43
CA ASP A 439 9.01 13.82 -13.71
C ASP A 439 7.90 12.85 -14.16
N ARG A 440 6.75 13.38 -14.59
CA ARG A 440 5.68 12.65 -15.25
C ARG A 440 5.63 12.97 -16.73
N VAL A 441 5.40 11.95 -17.54
CA VAL A 441 5.30 12.07 -19.01
C VAL A 441 4.29 13.14 -19.43
N LYS A 442 3.18 13.27 -18.70
CA LYS A 442 2.12 14.26 -18.98
C LYS A 442 2.42 15.68 -18.50
N GLU A 443 3.39 15.85 -17.60
CA GLU A 443 3.78 17.13 -17.01
C GLU A 443 5.03 17.73 -17.68
N MET A 444 5.80 16.91 -18.42
CA MET A 444 6.96 17.39 -19.19
C MET A 444 6.59 18.44 -20.24
N ILE A 445 7.23 19.60 -20.18
CA ILE A 445 7.02 20.70 -21.12
C ILE A 445 8.05 20.57 -22.24
N LYS A 446 7.58 20.43 -23.49
CA LYS A 446 8.48 20.53 -24.66
C LYS A 446 8.77 22.00 -24.96
N TYR A 447 9.95 22.50 -24.58
CA TYR A 447 10.42 23.83 -24.98
C TYR A 447 11.57 23.72 -25.99
N LYS A 448 11.33 24.22 -27.22
CA LYS A 448 12.34 24.28 -28.31
C LYS A 448 13.04 22.95 -28.63
N GLY A 449 12.32 21.82 -28.54
CA GLY A 449 12.86 20.49 -28.82
C GLY A 449 13.57 19.82 -27.65
N TYR A 450 13.68 20.49 -26.50
CA TYR A 450 14.13 19.90 -25.24
C TYR A 450 12.92 19.57 -24.37
N GLN A 451 12.96 18.42 -23.72
CA GLN A 451 12.05 18.08 -22.63
C GLN A 451 12.55 18.83 -21.39
N VAL A 452 11.69 19.68 -20.80
CA VAL A 452 11.98 20.49 -19.60
C VAL A 452 11.10 20.03 -18.46
#